data_AF-A0A821JHC4-F1
#
_entry.id   AF-A0A821JHC4-F1
#
_cell.length_a   1.000
_cell.length_b   1.000
_cell.length_c   1.000
_cell.angle_alpha   90.00
_cell.angle_beta   90.00
_cell.angle_gamma   90.00
#
_symmetry.space_group_name_H-M   'P 1'
#
loop_
_entity.id
_entity.type
_entity.pdbx_description
1 polymer ?
#
loop_
_entity_poly.entity_id
_entity_poly.type
_entity_poly.pdbx_seq_one_letter_code
_entity_poly.pdbx_strand_id
1 'polypeptide(L)'
;MDTHKDYLQTETRYIINCGANDGSTADPLYPIFMKHKYPGIAIELQKDLFEGLKVNLPESNILKVNQALEPHTVQQLFRDNRVPNRPLLFKMDIDGYDYPVVRALFIDRSNNSRTQFEPAFVLVETNEKIPPPINFYTRYRVPYAYKDDHLYGASITAWTRLLSYELGY
;
A
#
# COMPACT_ATOMS: atom_id res chain seq x y z
N MET A 1 18.05 -3.77 -25.20
CA MET A 1 18.35 -4.30 -23.86
C MET A 1 17.08 -4.93 -23.34
N ASP A 2 17.16 -6.18 -22.89
CA ASP A 2 16.03 -6.98 -22.45
C ASP A 2 15.61 -6.51 -21.04
N THR A 3 14.63 -5.59 -20.99
CA THR A 3 14.15 -4.90 -19.77
C THR A 3 13.53 -5.84 -18.73
N HIS A 4 13.38 -7.13 -19.03
CA HIS A 4 12.82 -8.12 -18.12
C HIS A 4 13.84 -8.77 -17.18
N LYS A 5 15.15 -8.60 -17.42
CA LYS A 5 16.20 -9.22 -16.58
C LYS A 5 16.55 -8.43 -15.30
N ASP A 6 16.14 -7.17 -15.18
CA ASP A 6 16.44 -6.33 -14.02
C ASP A 6 15.52 -6.61 -12.81
N TYR A 7 14.38 -7.27 -13.00
CA TYR A 7 13.48 -7.65 -11.89
C TYR A 7 14.06 -8.73 -10.97
N LEU A 8 15.07 -9.49 -11.42
CA LEU A 8 15.79 -10.45 -10.57
C LEU A 8 16.78 -9.76 -9.61
N GLN A 9 16.95 -8.44 -9.72
CA GLN A 9 17.76 -7.60 -8.82
C GLN A 9 16.92 -6.74 -7.87
N THR A 10 15.69 -7.13 -7.52
CA THR A 10 14.98 -6.47 -6.42
C THR A 10 15.77 -6.68 -5.13
N GLU A 11 16.45 -5.63 -4.67
CA GLU A 11 17.45 -5.69 -3.60
C GLU A 11 16.90 -6.15 -2.24
N THR A 12 15.58 -6.16 -2.06
CA THR A 12 14.99 -6.56 -0.78
C THR A 12 13.76 -7.41 -1.05
N ARG A 13 13.70 -8.62 -0.50
CA ARG A 13 12.48 -9.44 -0.41
C ARG A 13 11.46 -8.80 0.54
N TYR A 14 11.42 -7.48 0.61
CA TYR A 14 10.68 -6.70 1.58
C TYR A 14 9.25 -6.51 1.08
N ILE A 15 8.29 -6.79 1.96
CA ILE A 15 6.87 -6.74 1.69
C ILE A 15 6.25 -5.59 2.47
N ILE A 16 5.44 -4.77 1.79
CA ILE A 16 4.67 -3.70 2.41
C ILE A 16 3.20 -4.08 2.32
N ASN A 17 2.55 -4.25 3.48
CA ASN A 17 1.13 -4.57 3.60
C ASN A 17 0.39 -3.42 4.29
N CYS A 18 -0.19 -2.52 3.49
CA CYS A 18 -1.03 -1.44 3.99
C CYS A 18 -2.48 -1.92 4.11
N GLY A 19 -3.11 -1.65 5.25
CA GLY A 19 -4.42 -2.19 5.60
C GLY A 19 -4.33 -3.70 5.79
N ALA A 20 -3.48 -4.09 6.73
CA ALA A 20 -3.17 -5.49 6.96
C ALA A 20 -4.32 -6.23 7.67
N ASN A 21 -5.33 -5.53 8.22
CA ASN A 21 -6.38 -6.13 9.03
C ASN A 21 -5.74 -6.95 10.17
N ASP A 22 -6.20 -8.17 10.43
CA ASP A 22 -5.60 -9.12 11.36
C ASP A 22 -4.37 -9.86 10.78
N GLY A 23 -3.94 -9.51 9.57
CA GLY A 23 -2.79 -10.08 8.87
C GLY A 23 -2.95 -11.54 8.45
N SER A 24 -4.16 -12.09 8.42
CA SER A 24 -4.42 -13.50 8.11
C SER A 24 -5.73 -13.69 7.34
N THR A 25 -6.83 -13.17 7.86
CA THR A 25 -8.17 -13.36 7.30
C THR A 25 -8.28 -12.65 5.96
N ALA A 26 -8.41 -13.44 4.90
CA ALA A 26 -8.48 -12.97 3.50
C ALA A 26 -7.29 -12.09 3.05
N ASP A 27 -6.18 -12.08 3.79
CA ASP A 27 -5.00 -11.30 3.42
C ASP A 27 -4.17 -12.08 2.38
N PRO A 28 -4.05 -11.58 1.13
CA PRO A 28 -3.31 -12.26 0.08
C PRO A 28 -1.80 -12.36 0.37
N LEU A 29 -1.28 -11.57 1.32
CA LEU A 29 0.14 -11.54 1.67
C LEU A 29 0.48 -12.46 2.85
N TYR A 30 -0.50 -13.02 3.56
CA TYR A 30 -0.27 -13.94 4.68
C TYR A 30 0.67 -15.11 4.31
N PRO A 31 0.50 -15.81 3.16
CA PRO A 31 1.42 -16.88 2.76
C PRO A 31 2.85 -16.38 2.52
N ILE A 32 3.04 -15.14 2.05
CA ILE A 32 4.37 -14.58 1.80
C ILE A 32 5.11 -14.37 3.12
N PHE A 33 4.43 -13.83 4.13
CA PHE A 33 4.98 -13.68 5.46
C PHE A 33 5.22 -15.03 6.14
N MET A 34 4.23 -15.92 6.15
CA MET A 34 4.29 -17.11 7.00
C MET A 34 5.01 -18.31 6.38
N LYS A 35 4.90 -18.51 5.06
CA LYS A 35 5.55 -19.62 4.36
C LYS A 35 6.93 -19.24 3.84
N HIS A 36 7.05 -18.06 3.24
CA HIS A 36 8.31 -17.61 2.64
C HIS A 36 9.21 -16.82 3.61
N LYS A 37 8.68 -16.41 4.78
CA LYS A 37 9.43 -15.71 5.83
C LYS A 37 10.09 -14.42 5.34
N TYR A 38 9.46 -13.75 4.39
CA TYR A 38 9.97 -12.50 3.85
C TYR A 38 9.85 -11.37 4.89
N PRO A 39 10.87 -10.51 5.04
CA PRO A 39 10.78 -9.37 5.93
C PRO A 39 9.78 -8.35 5.40
N GLY A 40 9.28 -7.48 6.27
CA GLY A 40 8.37 -6.44 5.79
C GLY A 40 7.81 -5.55 6.88
N ILE A 41 6.79 -4.80 6.48
CA ILE A 41 5.97 -3.97 7.33
C ILE A 41 4.49 -4.27 7.07
N ALA A 42 3.73 -4.43 8.15
CA ALA A 42 2.28 -4.57 8.14
C ALA A 42 1.66 -3.41 8.95
N ILE A 43 0.76 -2.67 8.32
CA ILE A 43 0.20 -1.42 8.86
C ILE A 43 -1.32 -1.57 8.95
N GLU A 44 -1.87 -1.39 10.15
CA GLU A 44 -3.31 -1.46 10.41
C GLU A 44 -3.72 -0.35 11.37
N LEU A 45 -4.79 0.39 11.07
CA LEU A 45 -5.27 1.49 11.89
C LEU A 45 -6.15 1.02 13.05
N GLN A 46 -7.07 0.09 12.80
CA GLN A 46 -8.03 -0.37 13.79
C GLN A 46 -7.31 -1.18 14.86
N LYS A 47 -7.42 -0.73 16.11
CA LYS A 47 -6.69 -1.32 17.24
C LYS A 47 -7.01 -2.80 17.43
N ASP A 48 -8.29 -3.17 17.34
CA ASP A 48 -8.72 -4.55 17.56
C ASP A 48 -8.16 -5.50 16.50
N LEU A 49 -8.16 -5.07 15.23
CA LEU A 49 -7.53 -5.82 14.13
C LEU A 49 -6.01 -5.88 14.30
N PHE A 50 -5.39 -4.78 14.72
CA PHE A 50 -3.96 -4.71 14.99
C PHE A 50 -3.50 -5.66 16.11
N GLU A 51 -4.32 -5.88 17.14
CA GLU A 51 -4.03 -6.91 18.15
C GLU A 51 -4.00 -8.31 17.52
N GLY A 52 -4.96 -8.61 16.64
CA GLY A 52 -4.97 -9.84 15.83
C GLY A 52 -3.74 -9.96 14.92
N LEU A 53 -3.33 -8.86 14.26
CA LEU A 53 -2.14 -8.78 13.42
C LEU A 53 -0.87 -9.22 14.17
N LYS A 54 -0.70 -8.77 15.42
CA LYS A 54 0.46 -9.15 16.23
C LYS A 54 0.49 -10.64 16.56
N VAL A 55 -0.68 -11.25 16.76
CA VAL A 55 -0.81 -12.69 17.05
C VAL A 55 -0.57 -13.51 15.78
N ASN A 56 -1.16 -13.12 14.66
CA ASN A 56 -1.13 -13.87 13.41
C ASN A 56 0.19 -13.74 12.64
N LEU A 57 0.89 -12.59 12.79
CA LEU A 57 2.23 -12.35 12.24
C LEU A 57 3.26 -12.20 13.38
N PRO A 58 3.59 -13.27 14.12
CA PRO A 58 4.43 -13.19 15.31
C PRO A 58 5.91 -12.90 15.00
N GLU A 59 6.33 -13.12 13.76
CA GLU A 59 7.74 -13.02 13.33
C GLU A 59 8.31 -11.61 13.59
N SER A 60 9.56 -11.57 14.06
CA SER A 60 10.26 -10.33 14.42
C SER A 60 10.82 -9.57 13.22
N ASN A 61 10.94 -10.21 12.06
CA ASN A 61 11.34 -9.59 10.80
C ASN A 61 10.18 -8.88 10.07
N ILE A 62 8.97 -8.94 10.64
CA ILE A 62 7.79 -8.20 10.20
C ILE A 62 7.55 -7.09 11.21
N LEU A 63 7.73 -5.85 10.80
CA LEU A 63 7.38 -4.70 11.61
C LEU A 63 5.86 -4.50 11.58
N LYS A 64 5.24 -4.32 12.75
CA LYS A 64 3.80 -4.08 12.89
C LYS A 64 3.60 -2.64 13.35
N VAL A 65 2.83 -1.85 12.59
CA VAL A 65 2.57 -0.43 12.90
C VAL A 65 1.07 -0.18 13.04
N ASN A 66 0.65 0.37 14.18
CA ASN A 66 -0.73 0.79 14.41
C ASN A 66 -0.90 2.28 14.11
N GLN A 67 -1.06 2.64 12.84
CA GLN A 67 -1.13 4.04 12.42
C GLN A 67 -1.94 4.21 11.14
N ALA A 68 -2.63 5.35 11.04
CA ALA A 68 -3.30 5.76 9.80
C ALA A 68 -2.28 6.10 8.71
N LEU A 69 -2.58 5.68 7.48
CA LEU A 69 -1.80 6.07 6.32
C LEU A 69 -2.42 7.33 5.70
N GLU A 70 -1.68 8.43 5.77
CA GLU A 70 -2.15 9.72 5.28
C GLU A 70 -1.22 10.30 4.21
N PRO A 71 -1.74 10.94 3.15
CA PRO A 71 -0.93 11.43 2.03
C PRO A 71 0.12 12.49 2.40
N HIS A 72 0.02 13.11 3.58
CA HIS A 72 0.95 14.13 4.03
C HIS A 72 2.00 13.61 5.02
N THR A 73 1.84 12.39 5.56
CA THR A 73 2.75 11.78 6.53
C THR A 73 3.35 10.45 6.05
N VAL A 74 2.77 9.79 5.05
CA VAL A 74 3.14 8.41 4.66
C VAL A 74 4.62 8.27 4.29
N GLN A 75 5.20 9.25 3.57
CA GLN A 75 6.62 9.19 3.25
C GLN A 75 7.50 9.29 4.51
N GLN A 76 7.11 10.11 5.49
CA GLN A 76 7.83 10.22 6.76
C GLN A 76 7.71 8.93 7.57
N LEU A 77 6.51 8.34 7.63
CA LEU A 77 6.27 7.04 8.24
C LEU A 77 7.19 5.97 7.62
N PHE A 78 7.30 5.92 6.30
CA PHE A 78 8.16 4.95 5.60
C PHE A 78 9.64 5.18 5.92
N ARG A 79 10.10 6.44 5.97
CA ARG A 79 11.48 6.80 6.36
C ARG A 79 11.78 6.40 7.81
N ASP A 80 10.91 6.74 8.75
CA ASP A 80 11.10 6.47 10.18
C ASP A 80 11.18 4.96 10.45
N ASN A 81 10.42 4.18 9.69
CA ASN A 81 10.40 2.72 9.78
C ASN A 81 11.39 2.02 8.85
N ARG A 82 12.27 2.78 8.18
CA ARG A 82 13.33 2.27 7.28
C ARG A 82 12.79 1.35 6.17
N VAL A 83 11.61 1.67 5.64
CA VAL A 83 11.05 0.96 4.49
C VAL A 83 11.95 1.22 3.27
N PRO A 84 12.40 0.18 2.55
CA PRO A 84 13.26 0.36 1.40
C PRO A 84 12.53 1.04 0.25
N ASN A 85 13.26 1.81 -0.56
CA ASN A 85 12.72 2.45 -1.75
C ASN A 85 12.35 1.45 -2.87
N ARG A 86 12.98 0.27 -2.90
CA ARG A 86 12.74 -0.79 -3.90
C ARG A 86 12.26 -2.08 -3.23
N PRO A 87 11.06 -2.09 -2.62
CA PRO A 87 10.51 -3.31 -2.03
C PRO A 87 10.11 -4.31 -3.14
N LEU A 88 9.98 -5.59 -2.79
CA LEU A 88 9.50 -6.58 -3.74
C LEU A 88 8.01 -6.35 -4.05
N LEU A 89 7.19 -6.17 -3.02
CA LEU A 89 5.74 -6.05 -3.17
C LEU A 89 5.20 -4.94 -2.27
N PHE A 90 4.33 -4.12 -2.84
CA PHE A 90 3.57 -3.09 -2.14
C PHE A 90 2.07 -3.33 -2.35
N LYS A 91 1.35 -3.64 -1.26
CA LYS A 91 -0.11 -3.69 -1.20
C LYS A 91 -0.68 -2.41 -0.60
N MET A 92 -1.73 -1.87 -1.23
CA MET A 92 -2.59 -0.82 -0.68
C MET A 92 -4.05 -1.26 -0.68
N ASP A 93 -4.65 -1.27 0.50
CA ASP A 93 -6.03 -1.68 0.74
C ASP A 93 -6.49 -1.17 2.12
N ILE A 94 -6.67 0.15 2.27
CA ILE A 94 -6.99 0.79 3.56
C ILE A 94 -8.43 1.26 3.68
N ASP A 95 -9.30 0.84 2.75
CA ASP A 95 -10.71 1.22 2.68
C ASP A 95 -10.92 2.74 2.83
N GLY A 96 -10.11 3.55 2.13
CA GLY A 96 -10.07 4.98 2.38
C GLY A 96 -9.28 5.77 1.35
N TYR A 97 -8.14 6.30 1.79
CA TYR A 97 -7.33 7.23 0.99
C TYR A 97 -6.27 6.55 0.12
N ASP A 98 -6.59 5.35 -0.37
CA ASP A 98 -5.70 4.48 -1.13
C ASP A 98 -4.98 5.25 -2.24
N TYR A 99 -5.74 5.88 -3.13
CA TYR A 99 -5.18 6.62 -4.26
C TYR A 99 -4.33 7.83 -3.83
N PRO A 100 -4.82 8.75 -2.97
CA PRO A 100 -3.97 9.84 -2.47
C PRO A 100 -2.69 9.37 -1.76
N VAL A 101 -2.74 8.27 -1.01
CA VAL A 101 -1.58 7.72 -0.30
C VAL A 101 -0.59 7.11 -1.29
N VAL A 102 -1.05 6.28 -2.23
CA VAL A 102 -0.21 5.73 -3.31
C VAL A 102 0.44 6.86 -4.09
N ARG A 103 -0.34 7.86 -4.54
CA ARG A 103 0.21 9.00 -5.26
C ARG A 103 1.27 9.74 -4.44
N ALA A 104 1.08 9.91 -3.13
CA ALA A 104 2.05 10.57 -2.27
C ALA A 104 3.34 9.73 -2.07
N LEU A 105 3.28 8.40 -2.18
CA LEU A 105 4.47 7.56 -2.16
C LEU A 105 5.30 7.70 -3.44
N PHE A 106 4.63 7.77 -4.60
CA PHE A 106 5.29 7.80 -5.91
C PHE A 106 5.64 9.20 -6.42
N ILE A 107 4.89 10.23 -5.99
CA ILE A 107 5.03 11.62 -6.47
C ILE A 107 5.28 12.55 -5.28
N ASP A 108 6.38 13.29 -5.33
CA ASP A 108 6.70 14.35 -4.37
C ASP A 108 5.73 15.52 -4.58
N ARG A 109 5.03 15.89 -3.51
CA ARG A 109 4.00 16.93 -3.55
C ARG A 109 4.57 18.34 -3.67
N SER A 110 5.82 18.57 -3.29
CA SER A 110 6.45 19.90 -3.30
C SER A 110 6.78 20.39 -4.71
N ASN A 111 7.08 19.46 -5.62
CA ASN A 111 7.58 19.77 -6.97
C ASN A 111 6.93 18.91 -8.07
N ASN A 112 6.00 18.01 -7.72
CA ASN A 112 5.30 17.10 -8.61
C ASN A 112 6.24 16.19 -9.44
N SER A 113 7.42 15.84 -8.89
CA SER A 113 8.35 14.88 -9.49
C SER A 113 8.17 13.47 -8.92
N ARG A 114 8.68 12.44 -9.61
CA ARG A 114 8.75 11.09 -9.04
C ARG A 114 9.66 11.04 -7.82
N THR A 115 9.29 10.22 -6.84
CA THR A 115 10.16 9.83 -5.74
C THR A 115 11.07 8.67 -6.17
N GLN A 116 11.93 8.21 -5.26
CA GLN A 116 12.73 6.99 -5.47
C GLN A 116 11.95 5.70 -5.19
N PHE A 117 10.68 5.79 -4.78
CA PHE A 117 9.87 4.63 -4.44
C PHE A 117 9.47 3.86 -5.71
N GLU A 118 9.97 2.64 -5.82
CA GLU A 118 9.89 1.80 -7.02
C GLU A 118 9.70 0.32 -6.61
N PRO A 119 8.51 -0.05 -6.09
CA PRO A 119 8.16 -1.45 -5.85
C PRO A 119 8.17 -2.24 -7.16
N ALA A 120 8.58 -3.51 -7.09
CA ALA A 120 8.52 -4.40 -8.26
C ALA A 120 7.10 -4.84 -8.59
N PHE A 121 6.28 -5.10 -7.57
CA PHE A 121 4.87 -5.41 -7.70
C PHE A 121 4.03 -4.42 -6.90
N VAL A 122 2.97 -3.91 -7.53
CA VAL A 122 1.96 -3.07 -6.90
C VAL A 122 0.65 -3.84 -6.90
N LEU A 123 0.08 -4.06 -5.71
CA LEU A 123 -1.22 -4.66 -5.51
C LEU A 123 -2.13 -3.60 -4.90
N VAL A 124 -3.24 -3.30 -5.58
CA VAL A 124 -4.22 -2.31 -5.12
C VAL A 124 -5.61 -2.92 -5.10
N GLU A 125 -6.37 -2.63 -4.05
CA GLU A 125 -7.79 -2.94 -4.05
C GLU A 125 -8.53 -1.96 -4.98
N THR A 126 -9.50 -2.49 -5.72
CA THR A 126 -10.35 -1.70 -6.61
C THR A 126 -11.75 -1.68 -6.05
N ASN A 127 -12.32 -0.49 -5.90
CA ASN A 127 -13.75 -0.35 -5.61
C ASN A 127 -14.56 -0.74 -6.86
N GLU A 128 -15.11 -1.95 -6.84
CA GLU A 128 -15.86 -2.57 -7.91
C GLU A 128 -17.27 -2.00 -8.08
N LYS A 129 -17.76 -1.25 -7.08
CA LYS A 129 -19.06 -0.55 -7.18
C LYS A 129 -19.00 0.64 -8.15
N ILE A 130 -17.81 1.12 -8.49
CA ILE A 130 -17.61 2.20 -9.45
C ILE A 130 -17.13 1.64 -10.80
N PRO A 131 -18.03 1.42 -11.76
CA PRO A 131 -17.67 0.79 -13.02
C PRO A 131 -16.82 1.72 -13.91
N PRO A 132 -15.98 1.16 -14.79
CA PRO A 132 -15.41 1.91 -15.90
C PRO A 132 -16.48 2.62 -16.75
N PRO A 133 -16.21 3.82 -17.30
CA PRO A 133 -14.96 4.58 -17.24
C PRO A 133 -14.97 5.67 -16.14
N ILE A 134 -15.74 5.50 -15.07
CA ILE A 134 -15.83 6.52 -14.02
C ILE A 134 -14.47 6.65 -13.32
N ASN A 135 -13.92 7.86 -13.32
CA ASN A 135 -12.70 8.18 -12.58
C ASN A 135 -13.05 8.63 -11.16
N PHE A 136 -13.04 7.68 -10.24
CA PHE A 136 -13.35 7.89 -8.84
C PHE A 136 -12.18 7.51 -7.94
N TYR A 137 -11.94 8.34 -6.93
CA TYR A 137 -11.17 8.01 -5.75
C TYR A 137 -11.56 8.92 -4.60
N THR A 138 -11.41 8.41 -3.37
CA THR A 138 -11.73 9.18 -2.18
C THR A 138 -10.67 10.24 -1.93
N ARG A 139 -11.10 11.50 -1.91
CA ARG A 139 -10.20 12.64 -1.69
C ARG A 139 -9.91 12.79 -0.21
N TYR A 140 -8.64 13.04 0.10
CA TYR A 140 -8.23 13.39 1.45
C TYR A 140 -8.96 14.65 1.96
N ARG A 141 -9.64 14.53 3.11
CA ARG A 141 -10.29 15.63 3.86
C ARG A 141 -10.12 15.41 5.36
N VAL A 142 -9.83 16.47 6.11
CA VAL A 142 -9.86 16.42 7.58
C VAL A 142 -11.23 16.90 8.05
N PRO A 143 -11.98 16.17 8.91
CA PRO A 143 -11.78 14.82 9.43
C PRO A 143 -12.61 13.78 8.65
N TYR A 144 -11.97 12.80 8.02
CA TYR A 144 -12.67 11.65 7.46
C TYR A 144 -12.65 10.50 8.46
N ALA A 145 -13.83 9.98 8.74
CA ALA A 145 -14.03 8.71 9.38
C ALA A 145 -14.59 7.77 8.31
N TYR A 146 -14.08 6.54 8.24
CA TYR A 146 -14.72 5.47 7.49
C TYR A 146 -16.18 5.35 7.96
N LYS A 147 -17.13 5.34 7.02
CA LYS A 147 -18.57 5.36 7.31
C LYS A 147 -19.29 4.05 7.01
N ASP A 148 -18.54 2.99 6.71
CA ASP A 148 -19.12 1.72 6.27
C ASP A 148 -20.10 1.90 5.10
N ASP A 149 -19.78 2.86 4.22
CA ASP A 149 -20.44 3.09 2.94
C ASP A 149 -19.56 2.57 1.81
N HIS A 150 -20.00 2.62 0.55
CA HIS A 150 -19.21 2.13 -0.60
C HIS A 150 -18.43 3.24 -1.31
N LEU A 151 -18.22 4.40 -0.69
CA LEU A 151 -17.60 5.57 -1.29
C LEU A 151 -16.16 5.79 -0.80
N TYR A 152 -15.40 4.70 -0.75
CA TYR A 152 -13.98 4.67 -0.37
C TYR A 152 -13.08 4.15 -1.50
N GLY A 153 -11.76 4.22 -1.30
CA GLY A 153 -10.76 3.65 -2.19
C GLY A 153 -10.71 4.33 -3.56
N ALA A 154 -10.53 3.53 -4.60
CA ALA A 154 -10.43 4.02 -5.97
C ALA A 154 -11.00 3.03 -7.01
N SER A 155 -11.60 3.61 -8.05
CA SER A 155 -12.03 2.88 -9.24
C SER A 155 -10.84 2.37 -10.06
N ILE A 156 -11.06 1.32 -10.86
CA ILE A 156 -10.04 0.81 -11.78
C ILE A 156 -9.58 1.88 -12.78
N THR A 157 -10.48 2.76 -13.23
CA THR A 157 -10.12 3.88 -14.12
C THR A 157 -9.10 4.83 -13.47
N ALA A 158 -9.25 5.11 -12.18
CA ALA A 158 -8.31 5.95 -11.44
C ALA A 158 -6.95 5.25 -11.32
N TRP A 159 -6.94 3.95 -10.99
CA TRP A 159 -5.71 3.17 -10.93
C TRP A 159 -4.97 3.12 -12.27
N THR A 160 -5.66 2.87 -13.38
CA THR A 160 -5.05 2.88 -14.71
C THR A 160 -4.43 4.24 -15.04
N ARG A 161 -5.07 5.35 -14.65
CA ARG A 161 -4.51 6.69 -14.87
C ARG A 161 -3.23 6.91 -14.09
N LEU A 162 -3.22 6.61 -12.80
CA LEU A 162 -2.05 6.80 -11.96
C LEU A 162 -0.94 5.82 -12.30
N LEU A 163 -1.21 4.51 -12.25
CA LEU A 163 -0.18 3.49 -12.37
C LEU A 163 0.36 3.40 -13.81
N SER A 164 -0.50 3.35 -14.82
CA SER A 164 -0.03 3.17 -16.20
C SER A 164 0.32 4.48 -16.91
N TYR A 165 -0.54 5.50 -16.86
CA TYR A 165 -0.28 6.73 -17.63
C TYR A 165 0.68 7.70 -16.94
N GLU A 166 0.61 7.87 -15.63
CA GLU A 166 1.55 8.75 -14.89
C GLU A 166 2.82 8.01 -14.47
N LEU A 167 2.69 6.76 -13.99
CA LEU A 167 3.77 5.99 -13.38
C LEU A 167 4.40 4.91 -14.28
N GLY A 168 3.81 4.61 -15.44
CA GLY A 168 4.40 3.67 -16.41
C GLY A 168 4.56 2.23 -15.90
N TYR A 169 3.67 1.80 -15.00
CA TYR A 169 3.48 0.40 -14.59
C TYR A 169 2.57 -0.35 -15.57
#